data_AF-F1MEZ1-F1
#
_entry.id   AF-F1MEZ1-F1
#
_cell.length_a   1.000
_cell.length_b   1.000
_cell.length_c   1.000
_cell.angle_alpha   90.00
_cell.angle_beta   90.00
_cell.angle_gamma   90.00
#
_symmetry.space_group_name_H-M   'P 1'
#
loop_
_entity.id
_entity.type
_entity.pdbx_description
1 polymer ?
#
loop_
_entity_poly.entity_id
_entity_poly.type
_entity_poly.pdbx_seq_one_letter_code
_entity_poly.pdbx_strand_id
1 'polypeptide(L)'
;MSTGLRYKSKLATPEDKQDVDKQYVGFATLPNQVHRKSVKKGFDFTLMVAGESGLGKSTLVHSLFLTDLYKERKLLSAEERISQTVEILKHTVDIEEKGVKLKLTIVDTPGFGDAVNNSECWKPITDYVDQQFEQYFRDESGLNRKNIQDNRVHCCLYFISPFGHGLRPVDVGFMKALHEKVNIVPLIAKADCLVPGEIRKLKERIREEIDKFGIHVYQFPECDSDEDEDFKQQDRELKWRTRRTATS
;
A
#
# COMPACT_ATOMS: atom_id res chain seq x y z
N MET A 1 54.95 -52.91 37.64
CA MET A 1 55.76 -52.13 36.67
C MET A 1 55.09 -52.22 35.30
N SER A 2 55.09 -51.11 34.58
CA SER A 2 54.54 -50.82 33.24
C SER A 2 54.42 -51.98 32.23
N THR A 3 53.30 -52.03 31.50
CA THR A 3 53.30 -52.09 30.03
C THR A 3 52.04 -51.41 29.45
N GLY A 4 52.23 -50.58 28.43
CA GLY A 4 51.20 -49.72 27.85
C GLY A 4 50.38 -50.35 26.73
N LEU A 5 49.19 -49.80 26.50
CA LEU A 5 48.42 -49.95 25.27
C LEU A 5 47.87 -48.59 24.80
N ARG A 6 48.59 -48.01 23.83
CA ARG A 6 48.13 -47.24 22.67
C ARG A 6 46.68 -46.73 22.73
N TYR A 7 46.49 -45.49 23.17
CA TYR A 7 45.27 -44.73 22.87
C TYR A 7 45.27 -44.38 21.37
N LYS A 8 44.41 -45.04 20.58
CA LYS A 8 44.09 -44.61 19.21
C LYS A 8 43.17 -43.39 19.28
N SER A 9 43.66 -42.25 18.83
CA SER A 9 42.84 -41.09 18.49
C SER A 9 41.89 -41.45 17.35
N LYS A 10 40.60 -41.63 17.63
CA LYS A 10 39.57 -41.59 16.58
C LYS A 10 39.40 -40.12 16.20
N LEU A 11 39.85 -39.78 14.99
CA LEU A 11 39.47 -38.55 14.32
C LEU A 11 37.95 -38.59 14.12
N ALA A 12 37.26 -37.61 14.70
CA ALA A 12 35.84 -37.42 14.47
C ALA A 12 35.60 -37.08 12.99
N THR A 13 34.70 -37.82 12.36
CA THR A 13 34.22 -37.56 10.99
C THR A 13 33.39 -36.28 10.96
N PRO A 14 33.31 -35.57 9.81
CA PRO A 14 32.66 -34.25 9.73
C PRO A 14 31.13 -34.28 9.81
N GLU A 15 30.52 -35.45 9.97
CA GLU A 15 29.07 -35.65 9.77
C GLU A 15 28.22 -35.41 11.03
N ASP A 16 28.82 -35.31 12.22
CA ASP A 16 28.10 -35.03 13.47
C ASP A 16 27.91 -33.53 13.80
N LYS A 17 28.15 -32.64 12.83
CA LYS A 17 27.94 -31.18 13.01
C LYS A 17 26.57 -30.67 12.54
N GLN A 18 25.69 -31.52 12.00
CA GLN A 18 24.45 -31.05 11.37
C GLN A 18 23.18 -31.05 12.24
N ASP A 19 23.21 -31.56 13.47
CA ASP A 19 22.01 -31.58 14.34
C ASP A 19 22.09 -30.73 15.62
N VAL A 20 23.16 -29.95 15.82
CA VAL A 20 23.26 -29.04 16.99
C VAL A 20 22.60 -27.68 16.74
N ASP A 21 22.37 -27.27 15.48
CA ASP A 21 21.79 -25.97 15.13
C ASP A 21 20.25 -25.91 15.21
N LYS A 22 19.56 -27.04 15.40
CA LYS A 22 18.09 -27.04 15.54
C LYS A 22 17.60 -26.65 16.93
N GLN A 23 18.47 -26.46 17.91
CA GLN A 23 18.05 -26.17 19.28
C GLN A 23 18.95 -25.19 20.05
N TYR A 24 19.54 -24.21 19.37
CA TYR A 24 20.11 -23.04 20.04
C TYR A 24 19.05 -21.94 20.18
N VAL A 25 18.33 -21.95 21.31
CA VAL A 25 17.34 -20.92 21.66
C VAL A 25 18.01 -19.88 22.57
N GLY A 26 18.88 -19.04 22.00
CA GLY A 26 19.56 -17.95 22.71
C GLY A 26 19.04 -16.56 22.32
N PHE A 27 19.35 -15.53 23.12
CA PHE A 27 19.03 -14.12 22.83
C PHE A 27 19.47 -13.67 21.42
N ALA A 28 20.54 -14.27 20.89
CA ALA A 28 21.03 -14.03 19.53
C ALA A 28 20.04 -14.43 18.41
N THR A 29 19.07 -15.30 18.70
CA THR A 29 18.04 -15.73 17.74
C THR A 29 16.73 -14.96 17.87
N LEU A 30 16.60 -14.07 18.85
CA LEU A 30 15.41 -13.21 19.01
C LEU A 30 15.12 -12.36 17.77
N PRO A 31 16.09 -11.73 17.10
CA PRO A 31 15.83 -11.01 15.86
C PRO A 31 15.23 -11.91 14.77
N ASN A 32 15.77 -13.13 14.63
CA ASN A 32 15.28 -14.13 13.67
C ASN A 32 13.90 -14.69 14.06
N GLN A 33 13.61 -14.84 15.35
CA GLN A 33 12.29 -15.24 15.85
C GLN A 33 11.25 -14.13 15.67
N VAL A 34 11.61 -12.87 15.92
CA VAL A 34 10.75 -11.70 15.66
C VAL A 34 10.49 -11.57 14.17
N HIS A 35 11.52 -11.69 13.32
CA HIS A 35 11.36 -11.68 11.87
C HIS A 35 10.44 -12.81 11.40
N ARG A 36 10.65 -14.06 11.83
CA ARG A 36 9.74 -15.18 11.50
C ARG A 36 8.32 -14.98 12.04
N LYS A 37 8.17 -14.33 13.20
CA LYS A 37 6.86 -14.03 13.79
C LYS A 37 6.14 -12.93 13.00
N SER A 38 6.84 -11.90 12.55
CA SER A 38 6.31 -10.84 11.68
C SER A 38 5.94 -11.39 10.30
N VAL A 39 6.80 -12.21 9.69
CA VAL A 39 6.54 -12.88 8.40
C VAL A 39 5.34 -13.82 8.49
N LYS A 40 5.18 -14.56 9.61
CA LYS A 40 4.01 -15.42 9.86
C LYS A 40 2.72 -14.65 10.17
N LYS A 41 2.82 -13.48 10.84
CA LYS A 41 1.67 -12.63 11.15
C LYS A 41 1.12 -11.96 9.89
N GLY A 42 1.99 -11.70 8.91
CA GLY A 42 1.65 -11.01 7.68
C GLY A 42 1.50 -9.50 7.90
N PHE A 43 1.09 -8.81 6.85
CA PHE A 43 0.82 -7.38 6.86
C PHE A 43 -0.63 -7.13 6.42
N ASP A 44 -1.32 -6.24 7.13
CA ASP A 44 -2.61 -5.72 6.70
C ASP A 44 -2.37 -4.39 6.00
N PHE A 45 -2.86 -4.24 4.77
CA PHE A 45 -2.74 -2.98 4.03
C PHE A 45 -4.08 -2.59 3.45
N THR A 46 -4.72 -1.58 4.03
CA THR A 46 -5.90 -0.93 3.48
C THR A 46 -5.54 0.18 2.50
N LEU A 47 -5.95 0.02 1.24
CA LEU A 47 -5.86 1.00 0.17
C LEU A 47 -7.24 1.56 -0.15
N MET A 48 -7.39 2.88 -0.11
CA MET A 48 -8.63 3.53 -0.48
C MET A 48 -8.49 4.21 -1.84
N VAL A 49 -9.54 4.14 -2.66
CA VAL A 49 -9.56 4.74 -3.98
C VAL A 49 -10.65 5.79 -4.04
N ALA A 50 -10.29 7.03 -4.37
CA ALA A 50 -11.18 8.17 -4.45
C ALA A 50 -10.96 8.98 -5.74
N GLY A 51 -12.00 9.65 -6.21
CA GLY A 51 -11.95 10.46 -7.42
C GLY A 51 -13.30 10.54 -8.12
N GLU A 52 -13.35 11.34 -9.17
CA GLU A 52 -14.57 11.54 -9.95
C GLU A 52 -15.08 10.22 -10.57
N SER A 53 -16.39 10.14 -10.76
CA SER A 53 -17.02 9.04 -11.49
C SER A 53 -16.47 8.92 -12.92
N GLY A 54 -16.38 7.71 -13.45
CA GLY A 54 -15.91 7.49 -14.83
C GLY A 54 -14.40 7.68 -15.09
N LEU A 55 -13.58 7.92 -14.06
CA LEU A 55 -12.12 7.97 -14.16
C LEU A 55 -11.42 6.60 -14.23
N GLY A 56 -12.17 5.50 -14.14
CA GLY A 56 -11.61 4.14 -14.19
C GLY A 56 -11.06 3.63 -12.87
N LYS A 57 -11.54 4.15 -11.73
CA LYS A 57 -11.16 3.74 -10.37
C LYS A 57 -11.25 2.22 -10.16
N SER A 58 -12.45 1.66 -10.31
CA SER A 58 -12.71 0.24 -10.14
C SER A 58 -11.99 -0.60 -11.22
N THR A 59 -11.80 -0.05 -12.42
CA THR A 59 -11.01 -0.70 -13.48
C THR A 59 -9.54 -0.82 -13.10
N LEU A 60 -8.93 0.22 -12.53
CA LEU A 60 -7.54 0.16 -12.07
C LEU A 60 -7.39 -0.84 -10.92
N VAL A 61 -8.31 -0.81 -9.96
CA VAL A 61 -8.36 -1.79 -8.86
C VAL A 61 -8.44 -3.21 -9.40
N HIS A 62 -9.32 -3.45 -10.36
CA HIS A 62 -9.47 -4.76 -11.00
C HIS A 62 -8.20 -5.16 -11.74
N SER A 63 -7.60 -4.26 -12.52
CA SER A 63 -6.40 -4.56 -13.29
C SER A 63 -5.15 -4.77 -12.44
N LEU A 64 -5.01 -4.07 -11.32
CA LEU A 64 -3.85 -4.20 -10.43
C LEU A 64 -3.90 -5.49 -9.60
N PHE A 65 -5.09 -5.92 -9.16
CA PHE A 65 -5.20 -6.96 -8.14
C PHE A 65 -5.97 -8.22 -8.57
N LEU A 66 -6.82 -8.16 -9.61
CA LEU A 66 -7.61 -9.31 -10.08
C LEU A 66 -6.99 -10.03 -11.29
N THR A 67 -5.86 -9.56 -11.81
CA THR A 67 -5.22 -10.16 -13.00
C THR A 67 -4.37 -11.40 -12.67
N ASP A 68 -3.85 -11.54 -11.45
CA ASP A 68 -3.00 -12.69 -11.08
C ASP A 68 -3.67 -13.76 -10.19
N LEU A 69 -4.88 -13.50 -9.65
CA LEU A 69 -5.59 -14.45 -8.79
C LEU A 69 -6.71 -15.24 -9.47
N TYR A 70 -7.07 -14.91 -10.72
CA TYR A 70 -8.14 -15.57 -11.48
C TYR A 70 -7.65 -16.18 -12.80
N LYS A 71 -6.58 -16.99 -12.75
CA LYS A 71 -6.18 -17.81 -13.91
C LYS A 71 -7.29 -18.75 -14.42
N GLU A 72 -8.38 -18.96 -13.67
CA GLU A 72 -9.46 -19.89 -14.04
C GLU A 72 -10.89 -19.40 -13.76
N ARG A 73 -11.24 -18.13 -14.00
CA ARG A 73 -12.68 -17.79 -14.11
C ARG A 73 -13.03 -16.97 -15.34
N LYS A 74 -14.03 -17.49 -16.05
CA LYS A 74 -14.73 -16.90 -17.20
C LYS A 74 -14.88 -15.39 -16.99
N LEU A 75 -14.45 -14.65 -18.01
CA LEU A 75 -14.70 -13.22 -18.18
C LEU A 75 -16.19 -12.95 -17.93
N LEU A 76 -16.50 -12.40 -16.75
CA LEU A 76 -17.82 -11.80 -16.51
C LEU A 76 -17.95 -10.62 -17.49
N SER A 77 -19.09 -10.52 -18.16
CA SER A 77 -19.36 -9.49 -19.17
C SER A 77 -19.10 -8.08 -18.62
N ALA A 78 -18.58 -7.20 -19.48
CA ALA A 78 -18.19 -5.84 -19.12
C ALA A 78 -19.35 -4.99 -18.54
N GLU A 79 -20.59 -5.38 -18.79
CA GLU A 79 -21.80 -4.62 -18.43
C GLU A 79 -22.21 -4.79 -16.95
N GLU A 80 -21.98 -5.95 -16.32
CA GLU A 80 -22.21 -6.14 -14.87
C GLU A 80 -21.05 -5.60 -14.02
N ARG A 81 -19.91 -5.29 -14.64
CA ARG A 81 -18.67 -4.85 -13.99
C ARG A 81 -18.61 -3.34 -13.68
N ILE A 82 -19.60 -2.57 -14.15
CA ILE A 82 -19.62 -1.10 -14.05
C ILE A 82 -21.00 -0.64 -13.55
N SER A 83 -21.56 -1.29 -12.53
CA SER A 83 -22.59 -0.61 -11.76
C SER A 83 -21.92 0.59 -11.07
N GLN A 84 -22.49 1.78 -11.23
CA GLN A 84 -22.02 2.95 -10.50
C GLN A 84 -21.98 2.60 -9.00
N THR A 85 -20.82 2.72 -8.38
CA THR A 85 -20.66 2.50 -6.94
C THR A 85 -21.45 3.58 -6.21
N VAL A 86 -22.59 3.21 -5.63
CA VAL A 86 -23.46 4.11 -4.85
C VAL A 86 -23.01 4.17 -3.39
N GLU A 87 -22.32 3.14 -2.92
CA GLU A 87 -21.86 2.98 -1.53
C GLU A 87 -20.36 2.66 -1.47
N ILE A 88 -19.75 2.85 -0.28
CA ILE A 88 -18.35 2.51 -0.02
C ILE A 88 -18.23 0.98 0.07
N LEU A 89 -17.55 0.36 -0.90
CA LEU A 89 -17.37 -1.09 -0.98
C LEU A 89 -15.99 -1.48 -0.48
N LYS A 90 -15.92 -2.53 0.36
CA LYS A 90 -14.65 -3.10 0.82
C LYS A 90 -14.41 -4.45 0.14
N HIS A 91 -13.25 -4.59 -0.49
CA HIS A 91 -12.79 -5.82 -1.09
C HIS A 91 -11.50 -6.27 -0.40
N THR A 92 -11.54 -7.40 0.31
CA THR A 92 -10.33 -7.96 0.93
C THR A 92 -9.75 -9.05 0.06
N VAL A 93 -8.45 -8.97 -0.20
CA VAL A 93 -7.68 -9.93 -1.00
C VAL A 93 -6.46 -10.34 -0.19
N ASP A 94 -6.26 -11.64 -0.03
CA ASP A 94 -5.05 -12.18 0.58
C ASP A 94 -4.04 -12.52 -0.52
N ILE A 95 -2.89 -11.86 -0.48
CA ILE A 95 -1.78 -12.00 -1.43
C ILE A 95 -0.62 -12.64 -0.68
N GLU A 96 0.10 -13.57 -1.30
CA GLU A 96 1.31 -14.15 -0.72
C GLU A 96 2.51 -13.89 -1.63
N GLU A 97 3.45 -13.06 -1.18
CA GLU A 97 4.68 -12.75 -1.92
C GLU A 97 5.90 -13.22 -1.13
N LYS A 98 6.75 -14.04 -1.76
CA LYS A 98 8.04 -14.51 -1.18
C LYS A 98 7.92 -15.10 0.24
N GLY A 99 6.78 -15.73 0.57
CA GLY A 99 6.50 -16.32 1.87
C GLY A 99 5.95 -15.35 2.93
N VAL A 100 5.64 -14.12 2.55
CA VAL A 100 4.95 -13.11 3.36
C VAL A 100 3.49 -13.02 2.91
N LYS A 101 2.55 -13.15 3.85
CA LYS A 101 1.12 -12.95 3.59
C LYS A 101 0.76 -11.48 3.77
N LEU A 102 0.20 -10.88 2.74
CA LEU A 102 -0.35 -9.52 2.73
C LEU A 102 -1.87 -9.62 2.60
N LYS A 103 -2.59 -9.13 3.60
CA LYS A 103 -4.03 -8.94 3.53
C LYS A 103 -4.30 -7.52 3.04
N LEU A 104 -4.58 -7.41 1.75
CA LEU A 104 -4.91 -6.15 1.11
C LEU A 104 -6.41 -5.89 1.24
N THR A 105 -6.80 -4.76 1.82
CA THR A 105 -8.20 -4.31 1.86
C THR A 105 -8.37 -3.10 0.95
N ILE A 106 -9.12 -3.25 -0.12
CA ILE A 106 -9.39 -2.17 -1.08
C ILE A 106 -10.74 -1.56 -0.73
N VAL A 107 -10.75 -0.26 -0.48
CA VAL A 107 -11.96 0.52 -0.21
C VAL A 107 -12.27 1.32 -1.47
N ASP A 108 -13.26 0.88 -2.23
CA ASP A 108 -13.78 1.64 -3.37
C ASP A 108 -14.80 2.67 -2.86
N THR A 109 -14.68 3.91 -3.30
CA THR A 109 -15.57 4.99 -2.89
C THR A 109 -16.42 5.47 -4.05
N PRO A 110 -17.67 5.87 -3.77
CA PRO A 110 -18.55 6.40 -4.79
C PRO A 110 -17.89 7.57 -5.50
N GLY A 111 -18.00 7.61 -6.82
CA GLY A 111 -17.51 8.72 -7.61
C GLY A 111 -18.30 9.98 -7.30
N PHE A 112 -17.61 11.08 -7.00
CA PHE A 112 -18.23 12.39 -6.95
C PHE A 112 -18.32 12.99 -8.36
N GLY A 113 -19.20 13.98 -8.58
CA GLY A 113 -19.37 14.66 -9.87
C GLY A 113 -20.63 14.27 -10.66
N ASP A 114 -21.30 13.17 -10.30
CA ASP A 114 -22.55 12.74 -10.96
C ASP A 114 -23.79 13.48 -10.41
N ALA A 115 -23.69 14.04 -9.20
CA ALA A 115 -24.78 14.78 -8.57
C ALA A 115 -24.80 16.26 -9.01
N VAL A 116 -26.01 16.83 -9.14
CA VAL A 116 -26.21 18.27 -9.47
C VAL A 116 -25.62 19.17 -8.38
N ASN A 117 -25.63 18.72 -7.12
CA ASN A 117 -24.97 19.39 -6.02
C ASN A 117 -23.80 18.55 -5.47
N ASN A 118 -22.58 19.01 -5.70
CA ASN A 118 -21.35 18.38 -5.20
C ASN A 118 -20.71 19.16 -4.03
N SER A 119 -21.43 20.12 -3.44
CA SER A 119 -20.99 20.71 -2.18
C SER A 119 -20.93 19.61 -1.13
N GLU A 120 -19.74 19.31 -0.62
CA GLU A 120 -19.49 18.36 0.49
C GLU A 120 -19.43 16.85 0.13
N CYS A 121 -19.08 16.50 -1.11
CA CYS A 121 -18.88 15.10 -1.51
C CYS A 121 -17.80 14.34 -0.70
N TRP A 122 -16.90 15.05 -0.01
CA TRP A 122 -15.87 14.46 0.83
C TRP A 122 -16.35 14.03 2.23
N LYS A 123 -17.52 14.50 2.69
CA LYS A 123 -18.01 14.21 4.05
C LYS A 123 -18.19 12.71 4.32
N PRO A 124 -18.92 11.93 3.49
CA PRO A 124 -19.12 10.50 3.76
C PRO A 124 -17.81 9.72 3.81
N ILE A 125 -16.83 10.17 3.01
CA ILE A 125 -15.50 9.58 2.93
C ILE A 125 -14.66 9.93 4.17
N THR A 126 -14.72 11.19 4.59
CA THR A 126 -14.03 11.67 5.79
C THR A 126 -14.59 10.99 7.04
N ASP A 127 -15.93 10.90 7.15
CA ASP A 127 -16.63 10.24 8.24
C ASP A 127 -16.32 8.74 8.28
N TYR A 128 -16.23 8.08 7.12
CA TYR A 128 -15.83 6.68 7.04
C TYR A 128 -14.41 6.46 7.58
N VAL A 129 -13.45 7.32 7.19
CA VAL A 129 -12.07 7.27 7.67
C VAL A 129 -12.02 7.50 9.20
N ASP A 130 -12.72 8.52 9.71
CA ASP A 130 -12.82 8.81 11.13
C ASP A 130 -13.42 7.64 11.91
N GLN A 131 -14.45 7.00 11.36
CA GLN A 131 -15.05 5.81 11.96
C GLN A 131 -14.07 4.63 12.02
N GLN A 132 -13.21 4.43 11.01
CA GLN A 132 -12.18 3.38 11.07
C GLN A 132 -11.13 3.69 12.15
N PHE A 133 -10.73 4.96 12.28
CA PHE A 133 -9.80 5.37 13.34
C PHE A 133 -10.40 5.20 14.75
N GLU A 134 -11.64 5.63 14.94
CA GLU A 134 -12.35 5.49 16.22
C GLU A 134 -12.55 4.01 16.59
N GLN A 135 -12.89 3.16 15.61
CA GLN A 135 -13.02 1.72 15.84
C GLN A 135 -11.70 1.11 16.30
N TYR A 136 -10.59 1.45 15.62
CA TYR A 136 -9.26 1.00 16.02
C TYR A 136 -8.90 1.49 17.43
N PHE A 137 -9.17 2.76 17.72
CA PHE A 137 -8.90 3.37 19.03
C PHE A 137 -9.67 2.67 20.17
N ARG A 138 -10.93 2.31 19.94
CA ARG A 138 -11.74 1.54 20.90
C ARG A 138 -11.20 0.14 21.13
N ASP A 139 -10.82 -0.55 20.06
CA ASP A 139 -10.29 -1.91 20.13
C ASP A 139 -8.91 -1.94 20.82
N GLU A 140 -8.10 -0.90 20.65
CA GLU A 140 -6.83 -0.71 21.35
C GLU A 140 -7.01 -0.35 22.83
N SER A 141 -7.97 0.54 23.14
CA SER A 141 -8.29 0.97 24.50
C SER A 141 -9.00 -0.11 25.32
N GLY A 142 -9.64 -1.08 24.64
CA GLY A 142 -10.37 -2.18 25.26
C GLY A 142 -9.50 -3.17 26.04
N LEU A 143 -10.16 -4.02 26.83
CA LEU A 143 -9.51 -5.04 27.68
C LEU A 143 -8.98 -6.24 26.88
N ASN A 144 -9.52 -6.51 25.68
CA ASN A 144 -9.17 -7.68 24.86
C ASN A 144 -8.19 -7.34 23.72
N ARG A 145 -6.93 -7.03 24.07
CA ARG A 145 -5.88 -6.60 23.14
C ARG A 145 -5.24 -7.72 22.27
N LYS A 146 -5.70 -8.97 22.38
CA LYS A 146 -4.98 -10.12 21.80
C LYS A 146 -5.19 -10.31 20.29
N ASN A 147 -6.22 -9.71 19.70
CA ASN A 147 -6.55 -9.88 18.27
C ASN A 147 -7.14 -8.60 17.67
N ILE A 148 -6.44 -7.48 17.82
CA ILE A 148 -6.83 -6.20 17.19
C ILE A 148 -6.56 -6.32 15.68
N GLN A 149 -7.57 -6.04 14.86
CA GLN A 149 -7.45 -5.97 13.41
C GLN A 149 -7.29 -4.52 12.98
N ASP A 150 -6.28 -4.23 12.15
CA ASP A 150 -6.07 -2.88 11.64
C ASP A 150 -6.88 -2.65 10.36
N ASN A 151 -8.00 -1.93 10.50
CA ASN A 151 -8.87 -1.55 9.39
C ASN A 151 -8.67 -0.07 8.98
N ARG A 152 -7.64 0.60 9.51
CA ARG A 152 -7.36 2.00 9.16
C ARG A 152 -6.93 2.10 7.71
N VAL A 153 -7.26 3.22 7.07
CA VAL A 153 -6.86 3.49 5.69
C VAL A 153 -5.40 3.96 5.71
N HIS A 154 -4.50 3.20 5.10
CA HIS A 154 -3.07 3.54 5.08
C HIS A 154 -2.73 4.55 3.99
N CYS A 155 -3.39 4.41 2.83
CA CYS A 155 -3.14 5.21 1.65
C CYS A 155 -4.44 5.46 0.89
N CYS A 156 -4.63 6.69 0.40
CA CYS A 156 -5.70 7.07 -0.50
C CYS A 156 -5.13 7.41 -1.87
N LEU A 157 -5.50 6.62 -2.89
CA LEU A 157 -5.24 6.94 -4.29
C LEU A 157 -6.29 7.92 -4.77
N TYR A 158 -5.87 9.13 -5.11
CA TYR A 158 -6.77 10.18 -5.55
C TYR A 158 -6.67 10.38 -7.06
N PHE A 159 -7.74 10.05 -7.78
CA PHE A 159 -7.79 10.14 -9.24
C PHE A 159 -8.19 11.55 -9.66
N ILE A 160 -7.27 12.21 -10.35
CA ILE A 160 -7.43 13.53 -10.96
C ILE A 160 -7.83 13.35 -12.42
N SER A 161 -8.84 14.10 -12.85
CA SER A 161 -9.29 14.10 -14.23
C SER A 161 -8.21 14.65 -15.18
N PRO A 162 -7.90 13.98 -16.31
CA PRO A 162 -6.90 14.46 -17.28
C PRO A 162 -7.38 15.65 -18.11
N PHE A 163 -8.69 15.89 -18.15
CA PHE A 163 -9.31 16.92 -18.99
C PHE A 163 -9.23 18.33 -18.37
N GLY A 164 -8.65 18.46 -17.17
CA GLY A 164 -8.48 19.71 -16.46
C GLY A 164 -7.22 20.47 -16.87
N HIS A 165 -7.27 21.80 -16.77
CA HIS A 165 -6.07 22.65 -16.90
C HIS A 165 -5.30 22.80 -15.56
N GLY A 166 -5.84 22.21 -14.49
CA GLY A 166 -5.40 22.26 -13.09
C GLY A 166 -6.35 21.45 -12.20
N LEU A 167 -6.19 21.55 -10.88
CA LEU A 167 -7.06 20.97 -9.87
C LEU A 167 -8.40 21.71 -9.81
N ARG A 168 -9.50 20.96 -9.78
CA ARG A 168 -10.82 21.58 -9.63
C ARG A 168 -11.03 22.01 -8.17
N PRO A 169 -11.87 23.03 -7.92
CA PRO A 169 -12.18 23.44 -6.55
C PRO A 169 -12.73 22.31 -5.66
N VAL A 170 -13.51 21.39 -6.25
CA VAL A 170 -14.01 20.19 -5.57
C VAL A 170 -12.85 19.28 -5.16
N ASP A 171 -11.87 19.10 -6.05
CA ASP A 171 -10.71 18.26 -5.79
C ASP A 171 -9.82 18.86 -4.69
N VAL A 172 -9.62 20.18 -4.72
CA VAL A 172 -8.90 20.91 -3.66
C VAL A 172 -9.61 20.78 -2.31
N GLY A 173 -10.94 20.95 -2.26
CA GLY A 173 -11.71 20.78 -1.03
C GLY A 173 -11.61 19.36 -0.46
N PHE A 174 -11.66 18.37 -1.33
CA PHE A 174 -11.54 16.96 -0.98
C PHE A 174 -10.15 16.63 -0.42
N MET A 175 -9.09 17.04 -1.13
CA MET A 175 -7.71 16.79 -0.70
C MET A 175 -7.40 17.54 0.60
N LYS A 176 -7.91 18.78 0.76
CA LYS A 176 -7.79 19.53 2.03
C LYS A 176 -8.49 18.84 3.21
N ALA A 177 -9.62 18.17 3.00
CA ALA A 177 -10.29 17.46 4.09
C ALA A 177 -9.56 16.17 4.49
N LEU A 178 -8.89 15.50 3.55
CA LEU A 178 -8.29 14.18 3.78
C LEU A 178 -6.79 14.20 4.12
N HIS A 179 -6.04 15.22 3.69
CA HIS A 179 -4.57 15.22 3.80
C HIS A 179 -4.05 15.15 5.24
N GLU A 180 -4.82 15.59 6.23
CA GLU A 180 -4.45 15.50 7.66
C GLU A 180 -4.63 14.08 8.23
N LYS A 181 -5.46 13.25 7.59
CA LYS A 181 -5.91 11.96 8.12
C LYS A 181 -5.29 10.77 7.41
N VAL A 182 -5.07 10.88 6.09
CA VAL A 182 -4.62 9.77 5.25
C VAL A 182 -3.54 10.25 4.29
N ASN A 183 -2.57 9.38 4.02
CA ASN A 183 -1.55 9.62 2.99
C ASN A 183 -2.20 9.65 1.61
N ILE A 184 -2.24 10.82 0.97
CA ILE A 184 -2.81 10.98 -0.37
C ILE A 184 -1.74 10.81 -1.44
N VAL A 185 -2.02 9.94 -2.41
CA VAL A 185 -1.23 9.77 -3.63
C VAL A 185 -2.05 10.26 -4.83
N PRO A 186 -1.74 11.43 -5.41
CA PRO A 186 -2.44 11.93 -6.59
C PRO A 186 -2.05 11.13 -7.85
N LEU A 187 -3.05 10.64 -8.57
CA LEU A 187 -2.91 9.89 -9.82
C LEU A 187 -3.67 10.60 -10.94
N ILE A 188 -3.03 10.78 -12.09
CA ILE A 188 -3.71 11.29 -13.29
C ILE A 188 -4.41 10.12 -13.95
N ALA A 189 -5.74 10.17 -14.02
CA ALA A 189 -6.57 9.17 -14.67
C ALA A 189 -6.44 9.25 -16.20
N LYS A 190 -6.67 8.12 -16.89
CA LYS A 190 -6.69 8.02 -18.37
C LYS A 190 -5.54 8.79 -19.05
N ALA A 191 -4.32 8.56 -18.58
CA ALA A 191 -3.12 9.23 -19.09
C ALA A 191 -2.84 8.92 -20.57
N ASP A 192 -3.42 7.85 -21.11
CA ASP A 192 -3.41 7.45 -22.52
C ASP A 192 -4.10 8.47 -23.45
N CYS A 193 -5.00 9.29 -22.91
CA CYS A 193 -5.71 10.31 -23.66
C CYS A 193 -4.90 11.61 -23.88
N LEU A 194 -3.73 11.75 -23.23
CA LEU A 194 -2.94 12.99 -23.25
C LEU A 194 -1.61 12.82 -23.97
N VAL A 195 -1.15 13.87 -24.66
CA VAL A 195 0.19 13.89 -25.26
C VAL A 195 1.24 14.05 -24.14
N PRO A 196 2.43 13.43 -24.22
CA PRO A 196 3.45 13.53 -23.17
C PRO A 196 3.82 14.98 -22.79
N GLY A 197 3.83 15.90 -23.76
CA GLY A 197 4.06 17.33 -23.52
C GLY A 197 2.95 18.00 -22.69
N GLU A 198 1.71 17.54 -22.82
CA GLU A 198 0.56 18.03 -22.04
C GLU A 198 0.58 17.46 -20.63
N ILE A 199 0.91 16.17 -20.48
CA ILE A 199 1.06 15.52 -19.17
C ILE A 199 2.10 16.25 -18.32
N ARG A 200 3.24 16.63 -18.90
CA ARG A 200 4.28 17.39 -18.18
C ARG A 200 3.77 18.74 -17.68
N LYS A 201 3.09 19.50 -18.54
CA LYS A 201 2.49 20.80 -18.17
C LYS A 201 1.42 20.63 -17.08
N LEU A 202 0.60 19.59 -17.18
CA LEU A 202 -0.44 19.29 -16.19
C LEU A 202 0.17 18.92 -14.83
N LYS A 203 1.21 18.08 -14.82
CA LYS A 203 1.94 17.70 -13.59
C LYS A 203 2.57 18.89 -12.89
N GLU A 204 3.18 19.80 -13.66
CA GLU A 204 3.80 21.01 -13.12
C GLU A 204 2.75 21.91 -12.45
N ARG A 205 1.64 22.19 -13.14
CA ARG A 205 0.53 22.96 -12.59
C ARG A 205 -0.10 22.33 -11.35
N ILE A 206 -0.37 21.02 -11.38
CA ILE A 206 -0.93 20.30 -10.23
C ILE A 206 0.03 20.42 -9.03
N ARG A 207 1.34 20.32 -9.25
CA ARG A 207 2.33 20.47 -8.17
C ARG A 207 2.34 21.88 -7.59
N GLU A 208 2.31 22.91 -8.45
CA GLU A 208 2.22 24.31 -8.02
C GLU A 208 0.93 24.59 -7.23
N GLU A 209 -0.20 24.03 -7.67
CA GLU A 209 -1.47 24.22 -6.97
C GLU A 209 -1.52 23.46 -5.63
N ILE A 210 -0.99 22.24 -5.57
CA ILE A 210 -0.86 21.48 -4.31
C ILE A 210 -0.06 22.30 -3.28
N ASP A 211 1.06 22.88 -3.69
CA ASP A 211 1.92 23.71 -2.82
C ASP A 211 1.20 25.01 -2.42
N LYS A 212 0.58 25.69 -3.38
CA LYS A 212 -0.20 26.93 -3.15
C LYS A 212 -1.36 26.72 -2.19
N PHE A 213 -2.02 25.56 -2.23
CA PHE A 213 -3.12 25.22 -1.35
C PHE A 213 -2.67 24.59 -0.02
N GLY A 214 -1.38 24.29 0.14
CA GLY A 214 -0.81 23.70 1.35
C GLY A 214 -1.22 22.24 1.57
N ILE A 215 -1.43 21.47 0.49
CA ILE A 215 -1.87 20.08 0.61
C ILE A 215 -0.65 19.16 0.78
N HIS A 216 -0.60 18.45 1.91
CA HIS A 216 0.43 17.44 2.15
C HIS A 216 0.12 16.15 1.38
N VAL A 217 0.84 15.93 0.28
CA VAL A 217 0.83 14.65 -0.44
C VAL A 217 1.90 13.72 0.09
N TYR A 218 1.69 12.41 -0.06
CA TYR A 218 2.67 11.42 0.34
C TYR A 218 3.96 11.60 -0.47
N GLN A 219 5.06 11.82 0.25
CA GLN A 219 6.41 11.82 -0.31
C GLN A 219 7.12 10.56 0.19
N PHE A 220 7.86 9.92 -0.70
CA PHE A 220 8.72 8.81 -0.29
C PHE A 220 9.69 9.32 0.77
N PRO A 221 9.77 8.66 1.94
CA PRO A 221 10.75 9.00 2.96
C PRO A 221 12.15 9.04 2.34
N GLU A 222 13.01 9.94 2.84
CA GLU A 222 14.44 9.83 2.58
C GLU A 222 14.93 8.62 3.39
N CYS A 223 15.48 7.60 2.72
CA CYS A 223 16.07 6.45 3.40
C CYS A 223 17.04 6.93 4.47
N ASP A 224 16.87 6.44 5.70
CA ASP A 224 17.82 6.72 6.77
C ASP A 224 19.22 6.25 6.36
N SER A 225 20.24 6.93 6.86
CA SER A 225 21.65 6.65 6.56
C SER A 225 22.10 5.23 6.92
N ASP A 226 21.30 4.52 7.71
CA ASP A 226 21.64 3.22 8.29
C ASP A 226 21.01 2.03 7.53
N GLU A 227 20.25 2.27 6.46
CA GLU A 227 19.67 1.21 5.62
C GLU A 227 20.67 0.62 4.59
N ASP A 228 20.51 -0.67 4.28
CA ASP A 228 21.37 -1.46 3.37
C ASP A 228 21.57 -0.77 2.01
N GLU A 229 22.77 -0.85 1.44
CA GLU A 229 23.10 -0.20 0.15
C GLU A 229 22.19 -0.67 -1.00
N ASP A 230 21.73 -1.92 -0.97
CA ASP A 230 20.77 -2.48 -1.93
C ASP A 230 19.40 -1.80 -1.86
N PHE A 231 18.93 -1.47 -0.64
CA PHE A 231 17.67 -0.77 -0.43
C PHE A 231 17.78 0.69 -0.85
N LYS A 232 18.91 1.35 -0.53
CA LYS A 232 19.24 2.69 -1.05
C LYS A 232 19.36 2.73 -2.57
N GLN A 233 19.74 1.62 -3.20
CA GLN A 233 19.84 1.52 -4.67
C GLN A 233 18.45 1.34 -5.29
N GLN A 234 17.58 0.52 -4.70
CA GLN A 234 16.17 0.41 -5.11
C GLN A 234 15.38 1.70 -4.89
N ASP A 235 15.55 2.37 -3.74
CA ASP A 235 14.91 3.67 -3.46
C ASP A 235 15.41 4.75 -4.43
N ARG A 236 16.73 4.80 -4.71
CA ARG A 236 17.27 5.68 -5.76
C ARG A 236 16.70 5.35 -7.13
N GLU A 237 16.49 4.08 -7.47
CA GLU A 237 15.90 3.66 -8.73
C GLU A 237 14.41 4.03 -8.83
N LEU A 238 13.64 3.85 -7.76
CA LEU A 238 12.23 4.26 -7.64
C LEU A 238 12.10 5.79 -7.72
N LYS A 239 12.94 6.53 -7.00
CA LYS A 239 13.02 7.99 -7.07
C LYS A 239 13.46 8.46 -8.45
N TRP A 240 14.40 7.77 -9.09
CA TRP A 240 14.87 8.10 -10.44
C TRP A 240 13.80 7.82 -11.50
N ARG A 241 13.04 6.72 -11.39
CA ARG A 241 11.91 6.40 -12.29
C ARG A 241 10.74 7.37 -12.09
N THR A 242 10.48 7.79 -10.86
CA THR A 242 9.50 8.85 -10.54
C THR A 242 9.93 10.20 -11.12
N ARG A 243 11.22 10.54 -11.02
CA ARG A 243 11.77 11.78 -11.61
C ARG A 243 11.79 11.73 -13.14
N ARG A 244 12.10 10.58 -13.75
CA ARG A 244 12.03 10.40 -15.21
C ARG A 244 10.62 10.48 -15.76
N THR A 245 9.64 9.84 -15.12
CA THR A 245 8.22 9.96 -15.50
C THR A 245 7.65 11.36 -15.24
N ALA A 246 8.30 12.20 -14.42
CA ALA A 246 7.96 13.62 -14.29
C ALA A 246 8.54 14.49 -15.43
N THR A 247 9.62 14.05 -16.08
CA THR A 247 10.31 14.78 -17.17
C THR A 247 10.08 14.23 -18.58
N SER A 248 9.54 13.01 -18.73
CA SER A 248 9.22 12.39 -20.03
C SER A 248 7.73 12.51 -20.35
#